data_AF-A0A1F8RAU9-F1
#
_entry.id   AF-A0A1F8RAU9-F1
#
_cell.length_a   1.000
_cell.length_b   1.000
_cell.length_c   1.000
_cell.angle_alpha   90.00
_cell.angle_beta   90.00
_cell.angle_gamma   90.00
#
_symmetry.space_group_name_H-M   'P 1'
#
loop_
_entity.id
_entity.type
_entity.pdbx_description
1 polymer ?
#
loop_
_entity_poly.entity_id
_entity_poly.type
_entity_poly.pdbx_seq_one_letter_code
_entity_poly.pdbx_strand_id
1 'polypeptide(L)' 'MAEVRAGDEENFDSLLKRFNRKVQQDGILAELRRREHYEKPSIKRKRKKAAKKRGAVRGSRIYRR' A
#
# COMPACT_ATOMS: atom_id res chain seq x y z
N MET A 1 9.60 -3.96 -5.28
CA MET A 1 9.17 -4.60 -6.53
C MET A 1 8.62 -5.95 -6.11
N ALA A 2 7.37 -6.24 -6.45
CA ALA A 2 6.69 -7.40 -5.91
C ALA A 2 7.08 -8.66 -6.71
N GLU A 3 7.96 -9.49 -6.14
CA GLU A 3 8.27 -10.83 -6.69
C GLU A 3 7.56 -11.90 -5.86
N VAL A 4 6.84 -12.82 -6.49
CA VAL A 4 6.28 -14.02 -5.84
C VAL A 4 6.66 -15.23 -6.68
N ARG A 5 7.30 -16.21 -6.06
CA ARG A 5 7.63 -17.49 -6.69
C ARG A 5 6.52 -18.49 -6.40
N ALA A 6 6.11 -19.24 -7.43
CA ALA A 6 5.15 -20.31 -7.29
C ALA A 6 5.76 -21.46 -6.47
N GLY A 7 4.98 -22.00 -5.53
CA GLY A 7 5.30 -23.27 -4.90
C GLY A 7 4.83 -24.45 -5.75
N ASP A 8 5.44 -25.63 -5.54
CA ASP A 8 5.21 -26.82 -6.37
C ASP A 8 3.76 -27.34 -6.35
N GLU A 9 2.96 -26.98 -5.33
CA GLU A 9 1.54 -27.35 -5.19
C GLU A 9 0.58 -26.14 -5.10
N GLU A 10 0.99 -24.95 -5.56
CA GLU A 10 0.10 -23.79 -5.52
C GLU A 10 -0.84 -23.73 -6.74
N ASN A 11 -2.15 -23.62 -6.49
CA ASN A 11 -3.10 -23.23 -7.53
C ASN A 11 -2.86 -21.77 -7.98
N PHE A 12 -3.03 -21.51 -9.27
CA PHE A 12 -2.80 -20.20 -9.90
C PHE A 12 -3.52 -19.04 -9.19
N ASP A 13 -4.77 -19.26 -8.77
CA ASP A 13 -5.56 -18.26 -8.06
C ASP A 13 -4.95 -17.86 -6.70
N SER A 14 -4.33 -18.82 -6.00
CA SER A 14 -3.65 -18.55 -4.73
C SER A 14 -2.39 -17.71 -4.95
N LEU A 15 -1.62 -18.02 -6.00
CA LEU A 15 -0.46 -17.24 -6.41
C LEU A 15 -0.84 -15.80 -6.78
N LEU A 16 -1.90 -15.63 -7.56
CA LEU A 16 -2.41 -14.32 -7.97
C LEU A 16 -2.87 -13.49 -6.76
N LYS A 17 -3.56 -14.11 -5.80
CA LYS A 17 -3.95 -13.44 -4.55
C LYS A 17 -2.74 -12.98 -3.74
N ARG A 18 -1.71 -13.82 -3.60
CA ARG A 18 -0.46 -13.47 -2.91
C ARG A 18 0.27 -12.33 -3.61
N PHE A 19 0.37 -12.39 -4.94
CA PHE A 19 0.97 -11.34 -5.75
C PHE A 19 0.23 -10.01 -5.59
N ASN A 20 -1.09 -10.01 -5.74
CA ASN A 20 -1.91 -8.80 -5.55
C ASN A 20 -1.74 -8.20 -4.15
N ARG A 21 -1.69 -9.04 -3.11
CA ARG A 21 -1.41 -8.59 -1.75
C ARG A 21 -0.03 -7.96 -1.62
N LYS A 22 1.01 -8.56 -2.24
CA LYS A 22 2.37 -8.03 -2.24
C LYS A 22 2.47 -6.70 -3.00
N VAL A 23 1.82 -6.57 -4.14
CA VAL A 23 1.71 -5.31 -4.91
C VAL A 23 1.04 -4.20 -4.10
N GLN A 24 -0.04 -4.54 -3.37
CA GLN A 24 -0.72 -3.60 -2.49
C GLN A 24 0.16 -3.19 -1.29
N GLN A 25 0.87 -4.14 -0.69
CA GLN A 25 1.76 -3.90 0.45
C GLN A 25 2.97 -3.04 0.07
N ASP A 26 3.60 -3.32 -1.07
CA ASP A 26 4.67 -2.50 -1.64
C ASP A 26 4.17 -1.09 -2.04
N GLY A 27 2.85 -0.91 -2.18
CA GLY A 27 2.25 0.38 -2.48
C GLY A 27 2.54 0.88 -3.89
N ILE A 28 2.93 -0.01 -4.82
CA ILE A 28 3.37 0.32 -6.18
C ILE A 28 2.33 1.18 -6.91
N LEU A 29 1.05 0.80 -6.84
CA LEU A 29 -0.05 1.57 -7.46
C LEU A 29 -0.26 2.93 -6.80
N ALA A 30 -0.01 3.05 -5.50
CA ALA A 30 -0.08 4.32 -4.81
C ALA A 30 1.11 5.22 -5.15
N GLU A 31 2.26 4.64 -5.46
CA GLU A 31 3.44 5.37 -5.89
C GLU A 31 3.30 5.89 -7.33
N LEU A 32 2.84 5.05 -8.26
CA LEU A 32 2.52 5.44 -9.64
C LEU A 32 1.63 6.68 -9.67
N ARG A 33 0.48 6.65 -8.99
CA ARG A 33 -0.44 7.80 -8.87
C ARG A 33 0.18 9.06 -8.26
N ARG A 34 1.21 8.94 -7.43
CA ARG A 34 1.92 10.09 -6.85
C ARG A 34 2.95 10.68 -7.81
N ARG A 35 3.46 9.88 -8.74
CA ARG A 35 4.50 10.24 -9.71
C ARG A 35 3.93 10.68 -11.05
N GLU A 36 2.66 10.37 -11.35
CA GLU A 36 1.95 10.79 -12.57
C GLU A 36 2.07 12.29 -12.86
N HIS A 37 2.02 13.13 -11.82
CA HIS A 37 2.13 14.58 -11.96
C HIS A 37 3.07 15.19 -10.92
N TYR A 38 3.74 16.29 -11.29
CA TYR A 38 4.51 17.06 -10.32
C TYR A 38 3.61 17.67 -9.26
N GLU A 39 3.96 17.43 -8.01
CA GLU A 39 3.28 17.99 -6.86
C GLU A 39 4.25 18.89 -6.09
N LYS A 40 3.82 20.12 -5.83
CA LYS A 40 4.59 21.10 -5.07
C LYS A 40 4.97 20.54 -3.68
N PRO A 41 6.16 20.88 -3.14
CA PRO A 41 6.63 20.36 -1.85
C PRO A 41 5.64 20.57 -0.68
N SER A 42 4.91 21.68 -0.69
CA SER A 42 3.89 21.99 0.33
C SER A 42 2.74 20.96 0.33
N ILE A 43 2.25 20.58 -0.85
CA ILE A 43 1.15 19.63 -0.99
C ILE A 43 1.63 18.22 -0.60
N LYS A 44 2.85 17.83 -1.01
CA LYS A 44 3.51 16.59 -0.56
C LYS A 44 3.57 16.49 0.98
N ARG A 45 3.98 17.59 1.65
CA ARG A 45 4.03 17.68 3.13
C ARG A 45 2.62 17.56 3.74
N LYS A 46 1.62 18.25 3.19
CA LYS A 46 0.21 18.18 3.65
C LYS A 46 -0.34 16.75 3.53
N ARG A 47 -0.12 16.09 2.40
CA ARG A 47 -0.54 14.69 2.17
C ARG A 47 0.12 13.71 3.14
N LYS A 48 1.43 13.85 3.40
CA LYS A 48 2.16 13.00 4.36
C LYS A 48 1.59 13.14 5.79
N LYS A 49 1.32 14.37 6.24
CA LYS A 49 0.69 14.64 7.55
C LYS A 49 -0.71 14.00 7.65
N ALA A 50 -1.53 14.16 6.61
CA ALA A 50 -2.87 13.57 6.57
C ALA A 50 -2.84 12.03 6.63
N ALA A 51 -1.92 11.39 5.89
CA ALA A 51 -1.75 9.94 5.92
C ALA A 51 -1.37 9.43 7.32
N LYS A 52 -0.41 10.09 8.00
CA LYS A 52 -0.01 9.75 9.38
C LYS A 52 -1.18 9.85 10.35
N LYS A 53 -1.96 10.95 10.28
CA LYS A 53 -3.14 11.15 11.14
C LYS A 53 -4.20 10.06 10.93
N ARG A 54 -4.48 9.68 9.68
CA ARG A 54 -5.43 8.59 9.36
C ARG A 54 -4.99 7.24 9.93
N GLY A 55 -3.68 6.93 9.89
CA GLY A 55 -3.13 5.72 10.50
C GLY A 55 -3.29 5.68 12.02
N ALA A 56 -2.96 6.78 12.69
CA ALA A 56 -3.07 6.89 14.15
C ALA A 56 -4.53 6.73 14.65
N VAL A 57 -5.49 7.34 13.96
CA VAL A 57 -6.93 7.24 14.31
C VAL A 57 -7.46 5.81 14.12
N ARG A 58 -6.97 5.07 13.12
CA ARG A 58 -7.36 3.66 12.94
C ARG A 58 -6.80 2.77 14.06
N GLY A 59 -5.54 2.94 14.44
CA GLY A 59 -4.93 2.18 15.54
C GLY A 59 -5.62 2.43 16.88
N SER A 60 -5.97 3.69 17.18
CA SER A 60 -6.64 4.03 18.44
C SER A 60 -8.07 3.48 18.55
N ARG A 61 -8.76 3.25 17.43
CA ARG A 61 -10.10 2.64 17.42
C ARG A 61 -10.06 1.13 17.67
N ILE A 62 -8.98 0.46 17.29
CA ILE A 62 -8.83 -0.98 17.50
C ILE A 62 -8.62 -1.29 18.99
N TYR A 63 -7.88 -0.44 19.71
CA TYR A 63 -7.67 -0.57 21.16
C TYR A 63 -8.84 -0.08 22.03
N ARG A 64 -9.85 0.57 21.44
CA ARG A 64 -11.03 1.08 22.15
C ARG A 64 -12.25 0.16 22.08
N ARG A 65 -12.11 -0.99 21.44
CA ARG A 65 -13.15 -2.01 21.28
C ARG A 65 -12.71 -3.28 21.99
#